data_AF-A0A4D7DTY9-F1
#
_entry.id   AF-A0A4D7DTY9-F1
#
_cell.length_a   1.000
_cell.length_b   1.000
_cell.length_c   1.000
_cell.angle_alpha   90.00
_cell.angle_beta   90.00
_cell.angle_gamma   90.00
#
_symmetry.space_group_name_H-M   'P 1'
#
loop_
_entity.id
_entity.type
_entity.pdbx_description
1 polymer ?
#
loop_
_entity_poly.entity_id
_entity_poly.type
_entity_poly.pdbx_seq_one_letter_code
_entity_poly.pdbx_strand_id
1 'polypeptide(L)'
;MLFPARELVLPRERVPDLPDTPEDMPPLFYLHLLEKYGIRISAIREQVAADLANEEDEKWLNLKRPAAVLTIDEVAYDQIAVPVLCSEHRATTNNHRYVNEIQ
;
A
#
# COMPACT_ATOMS: atom_id res chain seq x y z
N MET A 1 0.59 5.32 11.37
CA MET A 1 -0.70 4.95 10.78
C MET A 1 -0.49 5.06 9.27
N LEU A 2 -0.33 3.93 8.58
CA LEU A 2 -0.27 3.91 7.12
C LEU A 2 -1.67 4.30 6.61
N PHE A 3 -1.72 5.25 5.68
CA PHE A 3 -2.94 5.63 4.99
C PHE A 3 -3.35 4.48 4.03
N PRO A 4 -4.65 4.29 3.75
CA PRO A 4 -5.10 3.17 2.93
C PRO A 4 -4.41 3.18 1.56
N ALA A 5 -3.99 2.00 1.10
CA ALA A 5 -3.47 1.83 -0.24
C ALA A 5 -4.56 2.20 -1.25
N ARG A 6 -4.17 2.91 -2.30
CA ARG A 6 -5.03 3.20 -3.44
C ARG A 6 -5.31 1.92 -4.21
N GLU A 7 -4.27 1.13 -4.44
CA GLU A 7 -4.35 -0.15 -5.12
C GLU A 7 -3.54 -1.18 -4.33
N LEU A 8 -4.06 -2.41 -4.30
CA LEU A 8 -3.44 -3.54 -3.63
C LEU A 8 -3.61 -4.76 -4.53
N VAL A 9 -2.50 -5.35 -4.95
CA VAL A 9 -2.46 -6.47 -5.90
C VAL A 9 -1.78 -7.66 -5.25
N LEU A 10 -2.41 -8.84 -5.31
CA LEU A 10 -1.88 -10.10 -4.78
C LEU A 10 -2.11 -11.26 -5.77
N PRO A 11 -1.26 -12.29 -5.77
CA PRO A 11 -1.50 -13.51 -6.53
C PRO A 11 -2.71 -14.27 -5.96
N ARG A 12 -3.82 -14.34 -6.71
CA ARG A 12 -5.05 -15.00 -6.28
C ARG A 12 -4.84 -16.46 -5.85
N GLU A 13 -3.92 -17.18 -6.48
CA GLU A 13 -3.58 -18.56 -6.14
C GLU A 13 -3.07 -18.73 -4.69
N ARG A 14 -2.46 -17.69 -4.12
CA ARG A 14 -1.95 -17.70 -2.74
C ARG A 14 -3.01 -17.27 -1.72
N VAL A 15 -4.05 -16.58 -2.18
CA VAL A 15 -5.13 -16.00 -1.36
C VAL A 15 -6.50 -16.23 -2.00
N PRO A 16 -6.90 -17.49 -2.26
CA PRO A 16 -8.04 -17.83 -3.13
C PRO A 16 -9.39 -17.32 -2.63
N ASP A 17 -9.53 -17.13 -1.32
CA ASP A 17 -10.76 -16.70 -0.66
C ASP A 17 -10.63 -15.29 -0.06
N LEU A 18 -9.68 -14.49 -0.54
CA LEU A 18 -9.57 -13.09 -0.13
C LEU A 18 -10.68 -12.27 -0.82
N PRO A 19 -11.38 -11.38 -0.08
CA PRO A 19 -12.36 -10.48 -0.68
C PRO A 19 -11.73 -9.54 -1.70
N ASP A 20 -12.48 -9.23 -2.75
CA ASP A 20 -12.09 -8.27 -3.79
C ASP A 20 -12.65 -6.85 -3.51
N THR A 21 -13.44 -6.70 -2.43
CA THR A 21 -14.06 -5.45 -1.99
C THR A 21 -13.33 -4.88 -0.78
N PRO A 22 -12.99 -3.57 -0.77
CA PRO A 22 -12.32 -2.94 0.37
C PRO A 22 -13.10 -3.05 1.69
N GLU A 23 -14.44 -3.02 1.64
CA GLU A 23 -15.30 -3.05 2.82
C GLU A 23 -15.25 -4.38 3.57
N ASP A 24 -14.99 -5.47 2.85
CA ASP A 24 -14.89 -6.82 3.41
C ASP A 24 -13.43 -7.19 3.73
N MET A 25 -12.47 -6.31 3.43
CA MET A 25 -11.06 -6.56 3.64
C MET A 25 -10.75 -6.71 5.15
N PRO A 26 -10.09 -7.80 5.57
CA PRO A 26 -9.84 -8.04 6.99
C PRO A 26 -8.96 -6.94 7.60
N PRO A 27 -9.26 -6.50 8.84
CA PRO A 27 -8.40 -5.57 9.55
C PRO A 27 -7.05 -6.22 9.83
N LEU A 28 -6.01 -5.40 10.05
CA LEU A 28 -4.65 -5.89 10.30
C LEU A 28 -4.19 -6.86 9.19
N PHE A 29 -4.29 -6.42 7.95
CA PHE A 29 -4.13 -7.25 6.75
C PHE A 29 -2.92 -8.20 6.79
N TYR A 30 -1.75 -7.75 7.25
CA TYR A 30 -0.54 -8.60 7.34
C TYR A 30 -0.66 -9.71 8.39
N LEU A 31 -1.36 -9.45 9.51
CA LEU A 31 -1.65 -10.50 10.49
C LEU A 31 -2.61 -11.52 9.89
N HIS A 32 -3.63 -11.07 9.16
CA HIS A 32 -4.54 -11.96 8.45
C HIS A 32 -3.82 -12.84 7.42
N LEU A 33 -2.87 -12.29 6.67
CA LEU A 33 -2.04 -13.05 5.73
C LEU A 33 -1.27 -14.18 6.43
N LEU A 34 -0.72 -13.90 7.61
CA LEU A 34 0.00 -14.88 8.42
C LEU A 34 -0.95 -15.94 8.98
N GLU A 35 -2.04 -15.55 9.63
CA GLU A 35 -2.94 -16.46 10.33
C GLU A 35 -3.75 -17.35 9.40
N LYS A 36 -4.28 -16.79 8.29
CA LYS A 36 -5.15 -17.54 7.37
C LYS A 36 -4.37 -18.27 6.28
N TYR A 37 -3.31 -17.67 5.74
CA TYR A 37 -2.61 -18.20 4.57
C TYR A 37 -1.17 -18.66 4.89
N GLY A 38 -0.69 -18.49 6.12
CA GLY A 38 0.69 -18.80 6.48
C GLY A 38 1.72 -17.88 5.82
N ILE A 39 1.28 -16.76 5.23
CA ILE A 39 2.14 -15.86 4.48
C ILE A 39 2.72 -14.83 5.44
N ARG A 40 4.02 -14.96 5.71
CA ARG A 40 4.75 -14.00 6.53
C ARG A 40 5.51 -13.01 5.66
N ILE A 41 5.13 -11.73 5.73
CA ILE A 41 5.93 -10.64 5.17
C ILE A 41 7.24 -10.53 5.97
N SER A 42 8.37 -10.49 5.28
CA SER A 42 9.69 -10.34 5.90
C SER A 42 10.51 -9.17 5.38
N ALA A 43 10.18 -8.64 4.21
CA ALA A 43 10.82 -7.46 3.65
C ALA A 43 9.84 -6.66 2.81
N ILE A 44 10.05 -5.36 2.72
CA ILE A 44 9.30 -4.45 1.85
C ILE A 44 10.32 -3.61 1.09
N ARG A 45 10.14 -3.53 -0.22
CA ARG A 45 10.87 -2.59 -1.07
C ARG A 45 9.94 -1.46 -1.43
N GLU A 46 10.25 -0.27 -0.93
CA GLU A 46 9.49 0.95 -1.20
C GLU A 46 10.22 1.82 -2.24
N GLN A 47 9.45 2.48 -3.10
CA GLN A 47 9.88 3.57 -3.95
C GLN A 47 9.06 4.81 -3.58
N VAL A 48 9.72 5.80 -2.98
CA VAL A 48 9.08 7.04 -2.53
C VAL A 48 9.36 8.15 -3.52
N ALA A 49 8.33 8.87 -3.94
CA ALA A 49 8.46 10.02 -4.85
C ALA A 49 7.54 11.17 -4.45
N ALA A 50 7.76 12.32 -5.10
CA ALA A 50 6.92 13.50 -4.98
C ALA A 50 6.45 13.88 -6.39
N ASP A 51 5.13 13.77 -6.60
CA ASP A 51 4.50 13.99 -7.90
C ASP A 51 3.56 15.20 -7.87
N LEU A 52 3.23 15.72 -9.05
CA LEU A 52 2.09 16.64 -9.19
C LEU A 52 0.79 15.85 -9.16
N ALA A 53 -0.19 16.36 -8.41
CA ALA A 53 -1.53 15.80 -8.33
C ALA A 53 -2.14 15.64 -9.74
N ASN A 54 -2.72 14.48 -9.98
CA ASN A 54 -3.49 14.18 -11.17
C ASN A 54 -5.01 14.34 -10.89
N GLU A 55 -5.86 13.98 -11.86
CA GLU A 55 -7.32 14.09 -11.73
C GLU A 55 -7.91 13.18 -10.65
N GLU A 56 -7.32 12.00 -10.47
CA GLU A 56 -7.74 11.06 -9.44
C GLU A 56 -7.37 11.57 -8.05
N ASP A 57 -6.20 12.20 -7.92
CA ASP A 57 -5.78 12.85 -6.67
C ASP A 57 -6.75 13.97 -6.26
N GLU A 58 -7.26 14.77 -7.22
CA GLU A 58 -8.29 15.78 -6.91
C GLU A 58 -9.55 15.15 -6.32
N LYS A 59 -10.01 14.04 -6.92
CA LYS A 59 -11.22 13.33 -6.50
C LYS A 59 -11.05 12.65 -5.15
N TRP A 60 -9.97 11.88 -4.97
CA TRP A 60 -9.79 11.01 -3.82
C TRP A 60 -9.16 11.73 -2.63
N LEU A 61 -8.28 12.69 -2.87
CA LEU A 61 -7.59 13.45 -1.81
C LEU A 61 -8.23 14.82 -1.55
N ASN A 62 -9.31 15.17 -2.27
CA ASN A 62 -10.00 16.46 -2.20
C ASN A 62 -9.03 17.64 -2.35
N LEU A 63 -8.22 17.57 -3.41
CA LEU A 63 -7.19 18.55 -3.74
C LEU A 63 -7.62 19.43 -4.92
N LYS A 64 -7.01 20.61 -5.01
CA LYS A 64 -7.05 21.47 -6.19
C LYS A 64 -5.67 21.51 -6.84
N ARG A 65 -5.57 21.21 -8.13
CA ARG A 65 -4.29 21.30 -8.86
C ARG A 65 -3.84 22.75 -9.15
N PRO A 66 -2.52 22.99 -9.29
CA PRO A 66 -1.44 22.03 -9.01
C PRO A 66 -1.25 21.85 -7.50
N ALA A 67 -1.06 20.61 -7.07
CA ALA A 67 -0.75 20.25 -5.68
C ALA A 67 0.34 19.18 -5.66
N ALA A 68 1.18 19.16 -4.62
CA ALA A 68 2.19 18.12 -4.44
C ALA A 68 1.56 16.90 -3.74
N VAL A 69 1.89 15.70 -4.23
CA VAL A 69 1.45 14.42 -3.69
C VAL A 69 2.67 13.57 -3.37
N LEU A 70 2.69 13.01 -2.17
CA LEU A 70 3.63 11.96 -1.77
C LEU A 70 3.13 10.64 -2.35
N THR A 71 3.95 10.00 -3.17
CA THR A 71 3.68 8.68 -3.75
C THR A 71 4.62 7.64 -3.16
N ILE A 72 4.09 6.48 -2.84
CA ILE A 72 4.87 5.33 -2.35
C ILE A 72 4.37 4.10 -3.10
N ASP A 73 5.24 3.50 -3.90
CA ASP A 73 5.01 2.18 -4.48
C ASP A 73 5.76 1.16 -3.64
N GLU A 74 5.12 0.07 -3.25
CA GLU A 74 5.76 -0.97 -2.46
C GLU A 74 5.53 -2.37 -3.02
N VAL A 75 6.55 -3.21 -2.83
CA VAL A 75 6.47 -4.65 -3.03
C VAL A 75 6.88 -5.34 -1.74
N ALA A 76 5.97 -6.13 -1.16
CA ALA A 76 6.24 -6.93 0.01
C ALA A 76 6.67 -8.35 -0.39
N TYR A 77 7.65 -8.89 0.32
CA TYR A 77 8.24 -10.20 0.07
C TYR A 77 8.10 -11.11 1.29
N ASP A 78 7.97 -12.41 1.03
CA ASP A 78 8.07 -13.42 2.08
C ASP A 78 9.52 -13.84 2.38
N GLN A 79 9.68 -14.78 3.32
CA GLN A 79 10.98 -15.22 3.85
C GLN A 79 11.89 -15.88 2.82
N ILE A 80 11.35 -16.29 1.67
CA ILE A 80 12.12 -16.86 0.56
C ILE A 80 12.25 -15.88 -0.62
N ALA A 81 12.00 -14.59 -0.36
CA ALA A 81 12.10 -13.48 -1.31
C ALA A 81 11.13 -13.56 -2.49
N VAL A 82 9.97 -14.23 -2.32
CA VAL A 82 8.91 -14.24 -3.33
C VAL A 82 7.97 -13.05 -3.08
N PRO A 83 7.61 -12.25 -4.12
CA PRO A 83 6.62 -11.20 -3.99
C PRO A 83 5.27 -11.74 -3.49
N VAL A 84 4.70 -11.08 -2.49
CA VAL A 84 3.42 -11.42 -1.88
C VAL A 84 2.33 -10.45 -2.32
N LEU A 85 2.64 -9.15 -2.28
CA LEU A 85 1.73 -8.09 -2.67
C LEU A 85 2.50 -6.91 -3.23
N CYS A 86 1.83 -6.16 -4.10
CA CYS A 86 2.22 -4.82 -4.50
C CYS A 86 1.15 -3.85 -4.05
N SER A 87 1.53 -2.65 -3.63
CA SER A 87 0.57 -1.59 -3.31
C SER A 87 1.05 -0.22 -3.77
N GLU A 88 0.09 0.63 -4.16
CA GLU A 88 0.32 2.05 -4.46
C GLU A 88 -0.34 2.89 -3.36
N HIS A 89 0.39 3.89 -2.91
CA HIS A 89 -0.01 4.81 -1.86
C HIS A 89 0.15 6.24 -2.38
N ARG A 90 -0.90 7.06 -2.26
CA ARG A 90 -0.86 8.49 -2.58
C ARG A 90 -1.39 9.31 -1.41
N ALA A 91 -0.68 10.35 -0.99
CA ALA A 91 -1.05 11.16 0.17
C ALA A 91 -0.67 12.65 0.02
N THR A 92 -1.41 13.51 0.71
CA THR A 92 -1.08 14.95 0.80
C THR A 92 -0.02 15.19 1.87
N THR A 93 0.95 16.07 1.62
CA THR A 93 1.96 16.46 2.61
C THR A 93 1.46 17.46 3.68
N ASN A 94 0.24 18.00 3.54
CA ASN A 94 -0.37 18.85 4.56
C ASN A 94 -0.60 18.11 5.88
N ASN A 95 -0.93 16.81 5.81
CA ASN A 95 -1.28 15.98 6.97
C ASN A 95 -0.36 14.76 7.14
N HIS A 96 0.49 14.47 6.16
CA HIS A 96 1.32 13.27 6.15
C HIS A 96 2.78 13.62 5.87
N ARG A 97 3.68 12.84 6.45
CA ARG A 97 5.12 12.87 6.16
C ARG A 97 5.64 11.45 6.08
N TYR A 98 6.56 11.21 5.16
CA TYR A 98 7.35 9.98 5.16
C TYR A 98 8.49 10.10 6.17
N VAL A 99 8.72 9.04 6.95
CA VAL A 99 9.82 8.97 7.91
C VAL A 99 10.41 7.57 7.79
N ASN A 100 11.70 7.49 7.50
CA ASN A 100 12.45 6.24 7.47
C ASN A 100 13.74 6.45 8.28
N GLU A 101 14.02 5.50 9.18
CA GLU A 101 15.24 5.50 9.98
C GLU A 101 16.27 4.58 9.29
N ILE A 102 17.42 5.16 8.96
CA ILE A 102 18.54 4.43 8.36
C ILE A 102 19.59 4.29 9.45
N GLN A 103 19.90 3.05 9.82
CA GLN A 103 20.93 2.71 10.82
C GLN A 103 22.20 2.17 10.16
#